data_AF-A0A6A3QW70-F1
#
_entry.id   AF-A0A6A3QW70-F1
#
_cell.length_a   1.000
_cell.length_b   1.000
_cell.length_c   1.000
_cell.angle_alpha   90.00
_cell.angle_beta   90.00
_cell.angle_gamma   90.00
#
_symmetry.space_group_name_H-M   'P 1'
#
loop_
_entity.id
_entity.type
_entity.pdbx_description
1 polymer ?
#
loop_
_entity_poly.entity_id
_entity_poly.type
_entity_poly.pdbx_seq_one_letter_code
_entity_poly.pdbx_strand_id
1 'polypeptide(L)'
;MLRMFVSETQSDWDLYLPRVLFAYRTSYHEALGDSPFFSLYGRDPVLPLDLAFLNTKNEWKSNEVAEYRRRLYLSLRDTRRLVERQVLKAQERHGRRLEDPNEVAFEEGDAVWVY
;
A
#
# COMPACT_ATOMS: atom_id res chain seq x y z
N MET A 1 -28.15 9.52 10.12
CA MET A 1 -27.43 10.80 10.31
C MET A 1 -28.10 11.97 9.61
N LEU A 2 -28.28 11.99 8.28
CA LEU A 2 -28.76 13.18 7.57
C LEU A 2 -30.10 13.72 8.08
N ARG A 3 -31.12 12.86 8.26
CA ARG A 3 -32.44 13.24 8.79
C ARG A 3 -32.43 14.01 10.12
N MET A 4 -31.37 13.90 10.92
CA MET A 4 -31.26 14.65 12.18
C MET A 4 -30.91 16.13 11.98
N PHE A 5 -30.42 16.52 10.81
CA PHE A 5 -29.92 17.87 10.51
C PHE A 5 -30.79 18.65 9.53
N VAL A 6 -31.68 17.96 8.82
CA VAL A 6 -32.53 18.55 7.78
C VAL A 6 -33.86 18.96 8.40
N SER A 7 -34.45 20.04 7.90
CA SER A 7 -35.81 20.49 8.25
C SER A 7 -36.86 19.39 8.09
N GLU A 8 -38.01 19.55 8.76
CA GLU A 8 -39.12 18.59 8.68
C GLU A 8 -39.60 18.38 7.24
N THR A 9 -39.58 19.43 6.42
CA THR A 9 -39.94 19.41 5.00
C THR A 9 -38.86 18.83 4.09
N GLN A 10 -37.69 18.53 4.64
CA GLN A 10 -36.54 17.98 3.92
C GLN A 10 -36.07 18.82 2.73
N SER A 11 -36.24 20.15 2.78
CA SER A 11 -35.95 21.04 1.64
C SER A 11 -34.51 21.58 1.62
N ASP A 12 -33.76 21.41 2.71
CA ASP A 12 -32.44 21.99 2.98
C ASP A 12 -31.34 20.91 3.10
N TRP A 13 -31.59 19.70 2.60
CA TRP A 13 -30.69 18.56 2.75
C TRP A 13 -29.34 18.78 2.07
N ASP A 14 -29.31 19.52 0.98
CA ASP A 14 -28.13 19.85 0.18
C ASP A 14 -27.14 20.74 0.95
N LEU A 15 -27.65 21.63 1.82
CA LEU A 15 -26.84 22.47 2.70
C LEU A 15 -26.05 21.66 3.75
N TYR A 16 -26.65 20.54 4.21
CA TYR A 16 -26.07 19.70 5.27
C TYR A 16 -25.32 18.47 4.73
N LEU A 17 -25.64 18.01 3.52
CA LEU A 17 -25.06 16.80 2.95
C LEU A 17 -23.51 16.81 2.97
N PRO A 18 -22.80 17.88 2.56
CA PRO A 18 -21.34 17.89 2.59
C PRO A 18 -20.78 17.70 4.01
N ARG A 19 -21.45 18.28 5.02
CA ARG A 19 -21.03 18.24 6.43
C ARG A 19 -21.23 16.84 7.02
N VAL A 20 -22.37 16.22 6.72
CA VAL A 20 -22.68 14.86 7.17
C VAL A 20 -21.77 13.84 6.49
N LEU A 21 -21.51 13.98 5.19
CA LEU A 21 -20.56 13.12 4.47
C LEU A 21 -19.15 13.26 5.02
N PHE A 22 -18.74 14.48 5.36
CA PHE A 22 -17.45 14.71 5.98
C PHE A 22 -17.34 13.97 7.31
N ALA A 23 -18.30 14.18 8.22
CA ALA A 23 -18.32 13.48 9.51
C ALA A 23 -18.30 11.95 9.33
N TYR A 24 -19.14 11.41 8.44
CA TYR A 24 -19.17 9.97 8.15
C TYR A 24 -17.81 9.43 7.67
N ARG A 25 -17.10 10.16 6.80
CA ARG A 25 -15.81 9.73 6.26
C ARG A 25 -14.68 9.78 7.28
N THR A 26 -14.76 10.68 8.26
CA THR A 26 -13.68 10.90 9.24
C THR A 26 -13.92 10.21 10.59
N SER A 27 -15.13 9.75 10.86
CA SER A 27 -15.48 9.00 12.07
C SER A 27 -15.17 7.51 11.93
N TYR A 28 -14.91 6.85 13.06
CA TYR A 28 -14.73 5.41 13.13
C TYR A 28 -15.97 4.67 12.62
N HIS A 29 -15.75 3.68 11.75
CA HIS A 29 -16.79 2.82 11.22
C HIS A 29 -16.49 1.38 11.59
N GLU A 30 -17.36 0.78 12.42
CA GLU A 30 -17.15 -0.56 13.00
C GLU A 30 -16.86 -1.64 11.96
N ALA A 31 -17.63 -1.69 10.87
CA ALA A 31 -17.42 -2.67 9.80
C ALA A 31 -16.05 -2.55 9.08
N LEU A 32 -15.42 -1.37 9.12
CA LEU A 32 -14.09 -1.15 8.55
C LEU A 32 -12.99 -1.31 9.60
N GLY A 33 -13.34 -1.35 10.89
CA GLY A 33 -12.40 -1.26 11.99
C GLY A 33 -11.65 0.08 12.05
N ASP A 34 -12.11 1.09 11.29
CA ASP A 34 -11.45 2.39 11.14
C ASP A 34 -12.37 3.41 10.43
N SER A 35 -11.90 4.64 10.22
CA SER A 35 -12.60 5.61 9.39
C SER A 35 -12.56 5.24 7.89
N PRO A 36 -13.62 5.55 7.12
CA PRO A 36 -13.61 5.38 5.67
C PRO A 36 -12.48 6.16 4.97
N PHE A 37 -12.15 7.35 5.46
CA PHE A 37 -11.06 8.16 4.92
C PHE A 37 -9.71 7.46 5.12
N PHE A 38 -9.43 6.96 6.31
CA PHE A 38 -8.21 6.21 6.60
C PHE A 38 -8.14 4.96 5.73
N SER A 39 -9.23 4.20 5.64
CA SER A 39 -9.30 2.99 4.82
C SER A 39 -9.00 3.23 3.34
N LEU A 40 -9.38 4.39 2.80
CA LEU A 40 -9.17 4.77 1.41
C LEU A 40 -7.76 5.35 1.14
N TYR A 41 -7.25 6.19 2.04
CA TYR A 41 -6.02 6.96 1.80
C TYR A 41 -4.81 6.48 2.61
N GLY A 42 -4.99 5.53 3.53
CA GLY A 42 -3.94 5.01 4.42
C GLY A 42 -3.39 6.04 5.41
N ARG A 43 -4.13 7.14 5.62
CA ARG A 43 -3.80 8.22 6.55
C ARG A 43 -5.07 8.91 6.98
N ASP A 44 -5.04 9.55 8.11
CA ASP A 44 -6.13 10.40 8.56
C ASP A 44 -6.18 11.75 7.84
N PRO A 45 -7.35 12.39 7.80
CA PRO A 45 -7.48 13.75 7.27
C PRO A 45 -6.77 14.75 8.21
N VAL A 46 -6.25 15.83 7.62
CA VAL A 46 -5.77 17.00 8.37
C VAL A 46 -6.93 17.97 8.49
N LEU A 47 -7.35 18.25 9.72
CA LEU A 47 -8.48 19.11 10.00
C LEU A 47 -8.05 20.57 10.18
N PRO A 48 -8.92 21.56 9.91
CA PRO A 48 -8.63 22.95 10.25
C PRO A 48 -8.26 23.13 11.73
N LEU A 49 -8.87 22.33 12.61
CA LEU A 49 -8.60 22.31 14.04
C LEU A 49 -7.18 21.78 14.36
N ASP A 50 -6.71 20.78 13.61
CA ASP A 50 -5.34 20.24 13.74
C ASP A 50 -4.30 21.33 13.44
N LEU A 51 -4.58 22.20 12.46
CA LEU A 51 -3.73 23.33 12.10
C LEU A 51 -3.80 24.45 13.14
N ALA A 52 -5.00 24.78 13.62
CA ALA A 52 -5.21 25.85 14.59
C ALA A 52 -4.51 25.59 15.93
N PHE A 53 -4.46 24.33 16.38
CA PHE A 53 -3.80 23.94 17.62
C PHE A 53 -2.38 23.42 17.43
N LEU A 54 -1.80 23.54 16.23
CA LEU A 54 -0.48 23.00 15.88
C LEU A 54 -0.33 21.51 16.27
N ASN A 55 -1.44 20.78 16.27
CA ASN A 55 -1.52 19.37 16.66
C ASN A 55 -1.13 18.49 15.47
N THR A 56 0.00 18.82 14.85
CA THR A 56 0.52 18.20 13.62
C THR A 56 1.26 16.88 13.89
N LYS A 57 1.48 16.55 15.17
CA LYS A 57 2.05 15.27 15.58
C LYS A 57 0.94 14.21 15.61
N ASN A 58 0.87 13.44 14.53
CA ASN A 58 -0.11 12.38 14.25
C ASN A 58 0.02 11.12 15.15
N GLU A 59 0.39 11.25 16.42
CA GLU A 59 0.60 10.09 17.30
C GLU A 59 -0.72 9.44 17.76
N TRP A 60 -1.86 10.12 17.60
CA TRP A 60 -3.16 9.75 18.17
C TRP A 60 -4.19 9.23 17.16
N LYS A 61 -3.77 8.89 15.93
CA LYS A 61 -4.69 8.45 14.87
C LYS A 61 -4.36 7.02 14.42
N SER A 62 -5.40 6.24 14.11
CA SER A 62 -5.44 4.77 13.91
C SER A 62 -4.06 4.14 13.69
N ASN A 63 -3.47 3.64 14.76
CA ASN A 63 -2.02 3.56 14.85
C ASN A 63 -1.54 2.15 14.46
N GLU A 64 -2.27 1.12 14.91
CA GLU A 64 -1.79 -0.27 14.84
C GLU A 64 -1.84 -0.83 13.42
N VAL A 65 -2.98 -0.67 12.74
CA VAL A 65 -3.17 -1.18 11.37
C VAL A 65 -2.43 -0.32 10.35
N ALA A 66 -2.35 0.99 10.57
CA ALA A 66 -1.67 1.93 9.70
C ALA A 66 -0.16 1.73 9.65
N GLU A 67 0.47 1.65 10.82
CA GLU A 67 1.91 1.45 10.91
C GLU A 67 2.32 0.11 10.32
N TYR A 68 1.53 -0.94 10.58
CA TYR A 68 1.76 -2.25 10.01
C TYR A 68 1.70 -2.21 8.48
N ARG A 69 0.64 -1.61 7.90
CA ARG A 69 0.51 -1.47 6.44
C ARG A 69 1.64 -0.64 5.83
N ARG A 70 2.05 0.44 6.49
CA ARG A 70 3.16 1.30 6.05
C ARG A 70 4.49 0.54 6.08
N ARG A 71 4.77 -0.20 7.16
CA ARG A 71 5.97 -1.05 7.28
C ARG A 71 5.99 -2.13 6.21
N LEU A 72 4.87 -2.80 5.98
CA LEU A 72 4.73 -3.84 4.97
C LEU A 72 4.99 -3.29 3.55
N TYR A 73 4.41 -2.13 3.21
CA TYR A 73 4.61 -1.49 1.92
C TYR A 73 6.08 -1.13 1.65
N LEU A 74 6.75 -0.51 2.64
CA LEU A 74 8.16 -0.15 2.51
C LEU A 74 9.05 -1.39 2.34
N SER A 75 8.81 -2.43 3.15
CA SER A 75 9.53 -3.71 3.06
C SER A 75 9.38 -4.37 1.69
N LEU A 76 8.16 -4.42 1.14
CA LEU A 76 7.92 -4.99 -0.19
C LEU A 76 8.61 -4.20 -1.30
N ARG A 77 8.63 -2.87 -1.22
CA ARG A 77 9.32 -2.01 -2.18
C ARG A 77 10.83 -2.24 -2.20
N ASP A 78 11.44 -2.36 -1.03
CA ASP A 78 12.88 -2.60 -0.92
C ASP A 78 13.25 -4.01 -1.36
N THR A 79 12.42 -4.99 -1.02
CA THR A 79 12.57 -6.37 -1.48
C THR A 79 12.49 -6.46 -3.00
N ARG A 80 11.54 -5.77 -3.64
CA ARG A 80 11.44 -5.71 -5.11
C ARG A 80 12.73 -5.19 -5.76
N ARG A 81 13.28 -4.09 -5.25
CA ARG A 81 14.54 -3.51 -5.76
C ARG A 81 15.74 -4.45 -5.58
N LEU A 82 15.73 -5.26 -4.51
CA LEU A 82 16.77 -6.27 -4.29
C LEU A 82 16.63 -7.40 -5.31
N VAL A 83 15.43 -7.92 -5.51
CA VAL A 83 15.14 -8.99 -6.48
C VAL A 83 15.48 -8.55 -7.90
N GLU A 84 15.07 -7.36 -8.32
CA GLU A 84 15.40 -6.80 -9.65
C GLU A 84 16.92 -6.79 -9.89
N ARG A 85 17.71 -6.35 -8.88
CA ARG A 85 19.18 -6.39 -8.96
C ARG A 85 19.74 -7.81 -9.05
N GLN A 86 19.16 -8.76 -8.33
CA GLN A 86 19.63 -10.15 -8.37
C GLN A 86 19.31 -10.84 -9.70
N VAL A 87 18.12 -10.57 -10.27
CA VAL A 87 17.73 -11.08 -11.59
C VAL A 87 18.69 -10.57 -12.66
N LEU A 88 19.00 -9.27 -12.67
CA LEU A 88 19.97 -8.70 -13.62
C LEU A 88 21.34 -9.36 -13.51
N LYS A 89 21.86 -9.53 -12.29
CA LYS A 89 23.14 -10.24 -12.06
C LYS A 89 23.10 -11.70 -12.51
N ALA A 90 21.97 -12.38 -12.33
CA ALA A 90 21.81 -13.76 -12.76
C ALA A 90 21.79 -13.86 -14.29
N GLN A 91 21.12 -12.93 -14.97
CA GLN A 91 21.11 -12.84 -16.44
C GLN A 91 22.51 -12.57 -16.99
N GLU A 92 23.27 -11.64 -16.39
CA GLU A 92 24.65 -11.34 -16.80
C GLU A 92 25.57 -12.56 -16.65
N ARG A 93 25.47 -13.29 -15.52
CA ARG A 93 26.20 -14.55 -15.31
C ARG A 93 25.81 -15.62 -16.32
N HIS A 94 24.54 -15.71 -16.67
CA HIS A 94 24.06 -16.66 -17.67
C HIS A 94 24.60 -16.31 -19.07
N GLY A 95 24.57 -15.03 -19.45
CA GLY A 95 25.17 -14.54 -20.70
C GLY A 95 26.65 -14.89 -20.81
N ARG A 96 27.45 -14.60 -19.77
CA ARG A 96 28.87 -14.97 -19.74
C ARG A 96 29.13 -16.47 -19.87
N ARG A 97 28.26 -17.31 -19.29
CA ARG A 97 28.37 -18.78 -19.42
C ARG A 97 28.04 -19.27 -20.83
N LEU A 98 27.17 -18.57 -21.55
CA LEU A 98 26.86 -18.87 -22.96
C LEU A 98 27.93 -18.35 -23.92
N GLU A 99 28.63 -17.27 -23.56
CA GLU A 99 29.76 -16.71 -24.31
C GLU A 99 31.04 -17.56 -24.19
N ASP A 100 31.19 -18.33 -23.12
CA ASP A 100 32.28 -19.29 -22.89
C ASP A 100 31.75 -20.74 -22.93
N PRO A 101 31.30 -21.22 -24.10
CA PRO A 101 30.98 -22.62 -24.26
C PRO A 101 32.30 -23.39 -24.19
N ASN A 102 32.59 -24.00 -23.05
CA ASN A 102 33.46 -25.17 -23.06
C ASN A 102 32.79 -26.18 -24.01
N GLU A 103 33.24 -26.25 -25.26
CA GLU A 103 32.92 -27.34 -26.17
C GLU A 103 33.46 -28.61 -25.51
N VAL A 104 32.59 -29.32 -24.80
CA VAL A 104 32.90 -30.65 -24.31
C VAL A 104 32.79 -31.57 -25.53
N ALA A 105 33.93 -31.82 -26.17
CA ALA A 105 34.05 -32.86 -27.18
C ALA A 105 33.97 -34.22 -26.48
N PHE A 106 33.02 -35.05 -26.89
CA PHE A 106 32.89 -36.43 -26.40
C PHE A 106 33.56 -37.39 -27.38
N GLU A 107 34.27 -38.37 -26.86
CA GLU A 107 34.86 -39.44 -27.67
C GLU A 107 34.02 -40.74 -27.57
N GLU A 108 34.20 -41.65 -28.53
CA GLU A 108 33.49 -42.93 -28.55
C GLU A 108 33.83 -43.75 -27.30
N GLY A 109 32.87 -43.85 -26.36
CA GLY A 109 33.02 -44.55 -25.08
C GLY A 109 32.58 -43.73 -23.86
N ASP A 110 32.37 -42.43 -24.03
CA ASP A 110 31.95 -41.56 -22.92
C ASP A 110 30.50 -41.81 -22.49
N ALA A 111 30.29 -41.89 -21.17
CA ALA A 111 28.97 -42.07 -20.59
C ALA A 111 28.19 -40.75 -20.63
N VAL A 112 27.18 -40.66 -21.50
CA VAL A 112 26.27 -39.51 -21.61
C VAL A 112 24.93 -39.80 -20.93
N TRP A 113 24.39 -38.78 -20.24
CA TRP A 113 23.13 -38.89 -19.51
C TRP A 113 21.94 -38.68 -20.45
N VAL A 114 21.05 -39.67 -20.54
CA VAL A 114 19.84 -39.63 -21.38
C VAL A 114 18.60 -39.61 -20.47
N TYR A 115 17.69 -38.65 -20.69
CA TYR A 115 16.35 -38.61 -20.10
C TYR A 115 15.30 -38.60 -21.21
#